data_AF-A0A523KI19-F1
#
_entry.id   AF-A0A523KI19-F1
#
_cell.length_a   1.000
_cell.length_b   1.000
_cell.length_c   1.000
_cell.angle_alpha   90.00
_cell.angle_beta   90.00
_cell.angle_gamma   90.00
#
_symmetry.space_group_name_H-M   'P 1'
#
loop_
_entity.id
_entity.type
_entity.pdbx_description
1 polymer ?
#
loop_
_entity_poly.entity_id
_entity_poly.type
_entity_poly.pdbx_seq_one_letter_code
_entity_poly.pdbx_strand_id
1 'polypeptide(L)'
;MAAPSQMAFLSKPTIGSALSAVRARSLLAILGTLLLVVPGLGHGASDEEDPTAQLSKLQSLMFAYADKYMSAIAQLTFEARQRDPKNPELRLRMHSLKLVVVASVQELAVSPNPEWTLLDMMVFATLHRMAFEEGWDRKLYGDGVESIVSGMQVLEKEIWDIASGYLVKK
;
A
#
# COMPACT_ATOMS: atom_id res chain seq x y z
N MET A 1 68.06 21.50 -27.51
CA MET A 1 68.97 21.38 -26.35
C MET A 1 68.18 20.72 -25.23
N ALA A 2 68.72 19.66 -24.59
CA ALA A 2 68.21 18.97 -23.39
C ALA A 2 66.73 18.48 -23.32
N ALA A 3 66.56 17.16 -23.38
CA ALA A 3 65.68 16.40 -22.46
C ALA A 3 66.47 16.13 -21.14
N PRO A 4 65.96 15.53 -20.02
CA PRO A 4 64.78 14.67 -19.82
C PRO A 4 63.73 15.36 -18.88
N SER A 5 62.78 14.72 -18.17
CA SER A 5 62.52 13.30 -17.82
C SER A 5 61.02 13.00 -17.58
N GLN A 6 60.72 11.84 -16.97
CA GLN A 6 59.38 11.25 -16.83
C GLN A 6 58.81 11.29 -15.40
N MET A 7 57.47 11.38 -15.29
CA MET A 7 56.58 10.48 -14.51
C MET A 7 55.18 10.60 -15.18
N ALA A 8 54.56 9.55 -15.75
CA ALA A 8 54.06 8.29 -15.18
C ALA A 8 52.70 8.44 -14.46
N PHE A 9 51.82 7.44 -14.65
CA PHE A 9 50.42 7.31 -14.16
C PHE A 9 49.38 8.26 -14.82
N LEU A 10 48.26 7.81 -15.41
CA LEU A 10 47.71 6.46 -15.63
C LEU A 10 47.06 6.35 -17.04
N SER A 11 47.17 5.17 -17.65
CA SER A 11 46.53 4.86 -18.94
C SER A 11 45.04 4.51 -18.77
N LYS A 12 44.23 4.85 -19.77
CA LYS A 12 42.82 4.43 -19.90
C LYS A 12 42.73 2.91 -20.12
N PRO A 13 41.72 2.23 -19.54
CA PRO A 13 41.23 0.96 -20.08
C PRO A 13 39.95 1.17 -20.91
N THR A 14 40.06 0.96 -22.22
CA THR A 14 38.93 0.93 -23.15
C THR A 14 38.10 -0.34 -22.92
N ILE A 15 36.91 -0.23 -22.33
CA ILE A 15 36.03 -1.39 -22.05
C ILE A 15 35.30 -1.79 -23.34
N GLY A 16 36.04 -2.43 -24.26
CA GLY A 16 35.59 -2.74 -25.61
C GLY A 16 36.10 -4.09 -26.14
N SER A 17 36.16 -5.12 -25.30
CA SER A 17 36.65 -6.46 -25.70
C SER A 17 36.08 -7.66 -24.92
N ALA A 18 35.10 -7.46 -24.02
CA ALA A 18 34.58 -8.52 -23.13
C ALA A 18 33.22 -9.12 -23.56
N LEU A 19 32.74 -8.87 -24.78
CA LEU A 19 31.36 -9.14 -25.20
C LEU A 19 31.16 -10.24 -26.26
N SER A 20 32.23 -10.88 -26.75
CA SER A 20 32.17 -11.87 -27.84
C SER A 20 32.26 -13.35 -27.39
N ALA A 21 32.70 -13.65 -26.17
CA ALA A 21 33.09 -15.01 -25.77
C ALA A 21 32.02 -15.87 -25.07
N VAL A 22 30.89 -15.30 -24.62
CA VAL A 22 29.91 -15.98 -23.73
C VAL A 22 28.49 -16.07 -24.32
N ARG A 23 28.34 -15.96 -25.65
CA ARG A 23 27.03 -16.11 -26.34
C ARG A 23 26.77 -17.46 -26.99
N ALA A 24 27.70 -18.42 -26.90
CA ALA A 24 27.67 -19.66 -27.68
C ALA A 24 27.41 -20.96 -26.88
N ARG A 25 27.08 -20.90 -25.58
CA ARG A 25 26.91 -22.11 -24.73
C ARG A 25 25.61 -22.24 -23.92
N SER A 26 24.72 -21.25 -23.96
CA SER A 26 23.52 -21.22 -23.08
C SER A 26 22.18 -21.48 -23.78
N LEU A 27 22.16 -21.81 -25.08
CA LEU A 27 20.92 -22.00 -25.86
C LEU A 27 20.48 -23.47 -26.02
N LEU A 28 21.15 -24.41 -25.36
CA LEU A 28 20.93 -25.86 -25.54
C LEU A 28 20.45 -26.59 -24.27
N ALA A 29 19.85 -25.85 -23.32
CA ALA A 29 19.30 -26.39 -22.07
C ALA A 29 17.82 -26.02 -21.81
N ILE A 30 17.13 -25.38 -22.77
CA ILE A 30 15.71 -24.96 -22.63
C ILE A 30 14.76 -25.86 -23.43
N LEU A 31 15.27 -26.73 -24.31
CA LEU A 31 14.46 -27.61 -25.18
C LEU A 31 14.18 -29.01 -24.57
N GLY A 32 14.62 -29.27 -23.33
CA GLY A 32 14.56 -30.60 -22.68
C GLY A 32 13.43 -30.80 -21.66
N THR A 33 12.67 -29.75 -21.31
CA THR A 33 11.75 -29.77 -20.15
C THR A 33 10.35 -29.26 -20.52
N LEU A 34 9.81 -29.70 -21.67
CA LEU A 34 8.47 -29.30 -22.15
C LEU A 34 7.67 -30.49 -22.72
N LEU A 35 7.83 -31.71 -22.17
CA LEU A 35 7.20 -32.90 -22.77
C LEU A 35 6.90 -34.05 -21.80
N LEU A 36 6.42 -33.75 -20.58
CA LEU A 36 5.91 -34.79 -19.68
C LEU A 36 4.82 -34.34 -18.68
N VAL A 37 3.82 -33.58 -19.15
CA VAL A 37 2.53 -33.43 -18.45
C VAL A 37 1.38 -33.59 -19.43
N VAL A 38 0.79 -34.80 -19.45
CA VAL A 38 -0.52 -35.11 -20.05
C VAL A 38 -1.34 -35.78 -18.94
N PRO A 39 -2.63 -35.44 -18.76
CA PRO A 39 -3.19 -35.35 -17.42
C PRO A 39 -3.76 -36.67 -16.88
N GLY A 40 -3.50 -36.93 -15.60
CA GLY A 40 -4.18 -37.96 -14.83
C GLY A 40 -5.54 -37.47 -14.32
N LEU A 41 -6.56 -38.32 -14.46
CA LEU A 41 -7.94 -38.03 -14.03
C LEU A 41 -8.07 -37.79 -12.52
N GLY A 42 -8.82 -36.75 -12.18
CA GLY A 42 -9.83 -36.75 -11.12
C GLY A 42 -9.43 -37.31 -9.75
N HIS A 43 -9.03 -36.41 -8.86
CA HIS A 43 -9.47 -36.44 -7.46
C HIS A 43 -10.11 -35.07 -7.16
N GLY A 44 -11.22 -35.07 -6.43
CA GLY A 44 -11.89 -33.83 -6.04
C GLY A 44 -11.02 -33.06 -5.06
N ALA A 45 -10.32 -32.04 -5.55
CA ALA A 45 -9.76 -31.01 -4.71
C ALA A 45 -10.93 -30.18 -4.16
N SER A 46 -11.05 -30.12 -2.84
CA SER A 46 -11.73 -29.00 -2.18
C SER A 46 -11.11 -27.68 -2.64
N ASP A 47 -11.91 -26.63 -2.76
CA ASP A 47 -11.46 -25.26 -3.09
C ASP A 47 -10.68 -24.61 -1.92
N GLU A 48 -9.63 -25.28 -1.42
CA GLU A 48 -8.61 -24.66 -0.58
C GLU A 48 -7.71 -23.80 -1.48
N GLU A 49 -8.12 -22.54 -1.67
CA GLU A 49 -7.29 -21.48 -2.24
C GLU A 49 -5.93 -21.44 -1.51
N ASP A 50 -4.80 -21.45 -2.24
CA ASP A 50 -3.46 -21.48 -1.64
C ASP A 50 -3.30 -20.39 -0.56
N PRO A 51 -2.87 -20.72 0.68
CA PRO A 51 -2.65 -19.74 1.74
C PRO A 51 -1.78 -18.55 1.31
N THR A 52 -0.79 -18.78 0.45
CA THR A 52 0.08 -17.72 -0.10
C THR A 52 -0.70 -16.76 -1.00
N ALA A 53 -1.61 -17.31 -1.82
CA ALA A 53 -2.53 -16.53 -2.65
C ALA A 53 -3.56 -15.77 -1.80
N GLN A 54 -4.12 -16.38 -0.75
CA GLN A 54 -5.03 -15.71 0.20
C GLN A 54 -4.38 -14.50 0.88
N LEU A 55 -3.12 -14.64 1.36
CA LEU A 55 -2.36 -13.55 1.97
C LEU A 55 -2.01 -12.45 0.96
N SER A 56 -1.61 -12.81 -0.27
CA SER A 56 -1.30 -11.84 -1.34
C SER A 56 -2.54 -11.03 -1.76
N LYS A 57 -3.70 -11.68 -1.78
CA LYS A 57 -5.02 -11.09 -2.03
C LYS A 57 -5.44 -10.16 -0.89
N LEU A 58 -5.24 -10.55 0.37
CA LEU A 58 -5.49 -9.68 1.53
C LEU A 58 -4.59 -8.44 1.51
N GLN A 59 -3.30 -8.60 1.23
CA GLN A 59 -2.36 -7.47 1.09
C GLN A 59 -2.81 -6.49 0.00
N SER A 60 -3.29 -7.00 -1.14
CA SER A 60 -3.84 -6.17 -2.23
C SER A 60 -5.11 -5.42 -1.80
N LEU A 61 -5.98 -6.05 -1.00
CA LEU A 61 -7.16 -5.40 -0.42
C LEU A 61 -6.77 -4.31 0.60
N MET A 62 -5.71 -4.52 1.39
CA MET A 62 -5.23 -3.50 2.34
C MET A 62 -4.69 -2.26 1.63
N PHE A 63 -3.95 -2.41 0.52
CA PHE A 63 -3.55 -1.27 -0.31
C PHE A 63 -4.75 -0.54 -0.92
N ALA A 64 -5.71 -1.28 -1.50
CA ALA A 64 -6.90 -0.68 -2.12
C ALA A 64 -7.79 0.05 -1.08
N TYR A 65 -7.94 -0.52 0.11
CA TYR A 65 -8.64 0.11 1.23
C TYR A 65 -7.91 1.38 1.70
N ALA A 66 -6.59 1.33 1.84
CA ALA A 66 -5.77 2.47 2.21
C ALA A 66 -5.91 3.64 1.22
N ASP A 67 -5.77 3.39 -0.08
CA ASP A 67 -5.98 4.41 -1.13
C ASP A 67 -7.36 5.06 -1.05
N LYS A 68 -8.41 4.23 -0.85
CA LYS A 68 -9.78 4.71 -0.71
C LYS A 68 -9.96 5.56 0.55
N TYR A 69 -9.39 5.14 1.68
CA TYR A 69 -9.44 5.88 2.94
C TYR A 69 -8.71 7.22 2.84
N MET A 70 -7.50 7.23 2.25
CA MET A 70 -6.73 8.46 2.00
C MET A 70 -7.51 9.44 1.10
N SER A 71 -8.15 8.94 0.05
CA SER A 71 -9.00 9.74 -0.86
C SER A 71 -10.24 10.30 -0.15
N ALA A 72 -10.96 9.48 0.60
CA ALA A 72 -12.14 9.91 1.36
C ALA A 72 -11.79 10.99 2.40
N ILE A 73 -10.70 10.82 3.16
CA ILE A 73 -10.24 11.82 4.12
C ILE A 73 -9.77 13.11 3.43
N ALA A 74 -9.13 13.02 2.26
CA ALA A 74 -8.79 14.19 1.47
C ALA A 74 -10.03 14.98 1.03
N GLN A 75 -11.11 14.29 0.66
CA GLN A 75 -12.39 14.91 0.28
C GLN A 75 -13.10 15.51 1.51
N LEU A 76 -13.29 14.75 2.59
CA LEU A 76 -13.98 15.22 3.81
C LEU A 76 -13.29 16.45 4.42
N THR A 77 -11.95 16.46 4.47
CA THR A 77 -11.16 17.61 4.96
C THR A 77 -11.09 18.77 3.96
N PHE A 78 -11.37 18.55 2.68
CA PHE A 78 -11.59 19.63 1.71
C PHE A 78 -12.96 20.26 1.91
N GLU A 79 -14.04 19.47 1.92
CA GLU A 79 -15.42 19.92 2.13
C GLU A 79 -15.59 20.67 3.46
N ALA A 80 -15.01 20.16 4.55
CA ALA A 80 -15.03 20.83 5.84
C ALA A 80 -14.43 22.26 5.78
N ARG A 81 -13.31 22.44 5.05
CA ARG A 81 -12.70 23.77 4.85
C ARG A 81 -13.48 24.68 3.91
N GLN A 82 -14.29 24.12 3.01
CA GLN A 82 -15.14 24.90 2.12
C GLN A 82 -16.38 25.47 2.83
N ARG A 83 -16.78 24.90 3.98
CA ARG A 83 -17.92 25.40 4.80
C ARG A 83 -17.59 26.71 5.51
N ASP A 84 -16.38 26.84 6.05
CA ASP A 84 -15.82 28.13 6.52
C ASP A 84 -14.42 28.36 5.93
N PRO A 85 -14.33 28.94 4.72
CA PRO A 85 -13.05 29.21 4.07
C PRO A 85 -12.20 30.26 4.81
N LYS A 86 -12.82 31.10 5.67
CA LYS A 86 -12.16 32.24 6.30
C LYS A 86 -11.45 31.83 7.59
N ASN A 87 -12.00 30.89 8.35
CA ASN A 87 -11.42 30.38 9.60
C ASN A 87 -10.01 29.76 9.40
N PRO A 88 -8.93 30.40 9.90
CA PRO A 88 -7.58 29.92 9.72
C PRO A 88 -7.25 28.68 10.57
N GLU A 89 -7.86 28.55 11.75
CA GLU A 89 -7.65 27.41 12.64
C GLU A 89 -8.25 26.15 12.03
N LEU A 90 -9.49 26.21 11.53
CA LEU A 90 -10.13 25.10 10.81
C LEU A 90 -9.28 24.64 9.63
N ARG A 91 -8.76 25.57 8.82
CA ARG A 91 -7.90 25.23 7.67
C ARG A 91 -6.62 24.51 8.09
N LEU A 92 -5.96 24.96 9.17
CA LEU A 92 -4.75 24.34 9.70
C LEU A 92 -5.06 22.95 10.26
N ARG A 93 -6.06 22.84 11.13
CA ARG A 93 -6.46 21.59 11.79
C ARG A 93 -6.87 20.51 10.79
N MET A 94 -7.66 20.85 9.77
CA MET A 94 -8.06 19.91 8.71
C MET A 94 -6.85 19.44 7.88
N HIS A 95 -5.85 20.30 7.70
CA HIS A 95 -4.62 19.93 6.99
C HIS A 95 -3.75 18.99 7.83
N SER A 96 -3.52 19.32 9.10
CA SER A 96 -2.77 18.48 10.05
C SER A 96 -3.44 17.11 10.23
N LEU A 97 -4.76 17.08 10.44
CA LEU A 97 -5.55 15.85 10.50
C LEU A 97 -5.32 14.97 9.26
N LYS A 98 -5.51 15.55 8.06
CA LYS A 98 -5.31 14.82 6.81
C LYS A 98 -3.92 14.22 6.72
N LEU A 99 -2.87 14.99 7.06
CA LEU A 99 -1.49 14.51 7.01
C LEU A 99 -1.24 13.34 7.96
N VAL A 100 -1.69 13.45 9.22
CA VAL A 100 -1.55 12.37 10.21
C VAL A 100 -2.27 11.11 9.75
N VAL A 101 -3.53 11.24 9.34
CA VAL A 101 -4.37 10.11 8.93
C VAL A 101 -3.82 9.43 7.68
N VAL A 102 -3.41 10.20 6.67
CA VAL A 102 -2.80 9.66 5.44
C VAL A 102 -1.49 8.94 5.75
N ALA A 103 -0.65 9.48 6.63
CA ALA A 103 0.60 8.83 7.02
C ALA A 103 0.35 7.51 7.78
N SER A 104 -0.53 7.50 8.78
CA SER A 104 -0.86 6.30 9.54
C SER A 104 -1.47 5.20 8.68
N VAL A 105 -2.42 5.53 7.81
CA VAL A 105 -3.05 4.56 6.91
C VAL A 105 -2.02 3.96 5.93
N GLN A 106 -1.13 4.79 5.37
CA GLN A 106 -0.07 4.31 4.49
C GLN A 106 0.94 3.41 5.22
N GLU A 107 1.31 3.75 6.46
CA GLU A 107 2.22 2.96 7.31
C GLU A 107 1.64 1.56 7.61
N LEU A 108 0.36 1.50 7.99
CA LEU A 108 -0.34 0.23 8.20
C LEU A 108 -0.40 -0.60 6.90
N ALA A 109 -0.71 0.03 5.77
CA ALA A 109 -0.86 -0.66 4.48
C ALA A 109 0.44 -1.33 3.99
N VAL A 110 1.61 -0.73 4.24
CA VAL A 110 2.91 -1.28 3.82
C VAL A 110 3.50 -2.31 4.81
N SER A 111 2.81 -2.61 5.92
CA SER A 111 3.24 -3.63 6.88
C SER A 111 3.36 -5.01 6.22
N PRO A 112 4.38 -5.82 6.58
CA PRO A 112 4.63 -7.12 5.95
C PRO A 112 3.66 -8.24 6.36
N ASN A 113 2.74 -8.00 7.30
CA ASN A 113 1.76 -8.99 7.73
C ASN A 113 0.32 -8.50 7.47
N PRO A 114 -0.34 -8.97 6.40
CA PRO A 114 -1.65 -8.46 5.99
C PRO A 114 -2.79 -8.79 6.98
N GLU A 115 -2.66 -9.87 7.78
CA GLU A 115 -3.67 -10.22 8.79
C GLU A 115 -3.65 -9.25 9.97
N TRP A 116 -2.45 -8.78 10.34
CA TRP A 116 -2.28 -7.76 11.38
C TRP A 116 -2.68 -6.38 10.84
N THR A 117 -2.30 -6.05 9.60
CA THR A 117 -2.79 -4.83 8.92
C THR A 117 -4.31 -4.77 8.90
N LEU A 118 -4.99 -5.88 8.62
CA LEU A 118 -6.46 -5.95 8.65
C LEU A 118 -7.01 -5.55 10.02
N LEU A 119 -6.49 -6.15 11.11
CA LEU A 119 -6.90 -5.82 12.48
C LEU A 119 -6.60 -4.35 12.82
N ASP A 120 -5.39 -3.87 12.52
CA ASP A 120 -4.98 -2.49 12.82
C ASP A 120 -5.83 -1.48 12.03
N MET A 121 -6.17 -1.77 10.77
CA MET A 121 -7.07 -0.93 9.96
C MET A 121 -8.50 -0.92 10.50
N MET A 122 -9.02 -2.04 11.02
CA MET A 122 -10.32 -2.09 11.71
C MET A 122 -10.33 -1.21 12.96
N VAL A 123 -9.31 -1.38 13.81
CA VAL A 123 -9.15 -0.60 15.05
C VAL A 123 -8.99 0.89 14.72
N PHE A 124 -8.13 1.23 13.75
CA PHE A 124 -7.92 2.60 13.29
C PHE A 124 -9.22 3.25 12.78
N ALA A 125 -9.95 2.57 11.89
CA ALA A 125 -11.20 3.11 11.35
C ALA A 125 -12.27 3.33 12.45
N THR A 126 -12.40 2.35 13.36
CA THR A 126 -13.34 2.41 14.48
C THR A 126 -13.00 3.56 15.44
N LEU A 127 -11.75 3.65 15.90
CA LEU A 127 -11.30 4.70 16.82
C LEU A 127 -11.36 6.09 16.17
N HIS A 128 -11.01 6.19 14.88
CA HIS A 128 -11.05 7.46 14.17
C HIS A 128 -12.49 7.97 14.01
N ARG A 129 -13.47 7.10 13.73
CA ARG A 129 -14.89 7.48 13.78
C ARG A 129 -15.31 7.91 15.18
N MET A 130 -15.00 7.11 16.21
CA MET A 130 -15.38 7.39 17.60
C MET A 130 -14.90 8.76 18.07
N ALA A 131 -13.64 9.12 17.76
CA ALA A 131 -13.10 10.44 18.10
C ALA A 131 -13.98 11.59 17.60
N PHE A 132 -14.48 11.51 16.35
CA PHE A 132 -15.37 12.52 15.77
C PHE A 132 -16.78 12.50 16.35
N GLU A 133 -17.35 11.33 16.62
CA GLU A 133 -18.67 11.19 17.24
C GLU A 133 -18.71 11.75 18.67
N GLU A 134 -17.74 11.35 19.50
CA GLU A 134 -17.54 11.80 20.89
C GLU A 134 -17.23 13.30 20.98
N GLY A 135 -16.97 13.96 19.84
CA GLY A 135 -17.00 15.41 19.73
C GLY A 135 -15.75 16.10 20.24
N TRP A 136 -14.60 15.43 20.15
CA TRP A 136 -13.27 15.89 20.59
C TRP A 136 -12.94 17.36 20.26
N ASP A 137 -13.47 17.88 19.15
CA ASP A 137 -13.48 19.33 18.90
C ASP A 137 -14.78 19.81 18.18
N ARG A 138 -15.96 19.40 18.68
CA ARG A 138 -17.26 19.78 18.06
C ARG A 138 -17.45 21.30 17.92
N LYS A 139 -16.73 22.12 18.71
CA LYS A 139 -16.69 23.58 18.59
C LYS A 139 -15.97 24.08 17.33
N LEU A 140 -14.88 23.42 16.93
CA LEU A 140 -14.12 23.77 15.72
C LEU A 140 -14.83 23.34 14.43
N TYR A 141 -15.42 22.14 14.43
CA TYR A 141 -15.99 21.53 13.22
C TYR A 141 -17.44 21.98 12.93
N GLY A 142 -18.19 22.42 13.94
CA GLY A 142 -19.60 22.84 13.82
C GLY A 142 -20.52 21.77 13.22
N ASP A 143 -21.56 22.18 12.51
CA ASP A 143 -22.53 21.29 11.86
C ASP A 143 -21.88 20.41 10.76
N GLY A 144 -20.64 20.72 10.36
CA GLY A 144 -19.87 19.93 9.41
C GLY A 144 -19.44 18.55 9.91
N VAL A 145 -19.51 18.26 11.21
CA VAL A 145 -19.10 16.97 11.81
C VAL A 145 -19.90 15.81 11.24
N GLU A 146 -21.21 15.96 11.07
CA GLU A 146 -22.10 14.83 10.73
C GLU A 146 -21.73 14.20 9.38
N SER A 147 -21.41 15.04 8.39
CA SER A 147 -20.91 14.60 7.08
C SER A 147 -19.54 13.89 7.16
N ILE A 148 -18.68 14.27 8.10
CA ILE A 148 -17.39 13.58 8.34
C ILE A 148 -17.64 12.22 8.98
N VAL A 149 -18.47 12.16 10.02
CA VAL A 149 -18.88 10.94 10.72
C VAL A 149 -19.54 9.95 9.76
N SER A 150 -20.48 10.38 8.92
CA SER A 150 -21.12 9.52 7.92
C SER A 150 -20.11 8.94 6.92
N GLY A 151 -19.12 9.73 6.48
CA GLY A 151 -18.04 9.23 5.63
C GLY A 151 -17.15 8.19 6.34
N MET A 152 -16.86 8.41 7.62
CA MET A 152 -16.09 7.46 8.45
C MET A 152 -16.84 6.16 8.71
N GLN A 153 -18.16 6.20 8.92
CA GLN A 153 -19.02 5.02 9.05
C GLN A 153 -19.00 4.14 7.80
N VAL A 154 -18.94 4.73 6.59
CA VAL A 154 -18.79 3.97 5.35
C VAL A 154 -17.44 3.25 5.27
N LEU A 155 -16.34 3.94 5.63
CA LEU A 155 -14.99 3.36 5.63
C LEU A 155 -14.84 2.25 6.68
N GLU A 156 -15.35 2.47 7.89
CA GLU A 156 -15.39 1.46 8.94
C GLU A 156 -16.18 0.23 8.48
N LYS A 157 -17.40 0.40 7.94
CA LYS A 157 -18.20 -0.72 7.44
C LYS A 157 -17.43 -1.55 6.42
N GLU A 158 -16.71 -0.91 5.49
CA GLU A 158 -15.96 -1.59 4.45
C GLU A 158 -14.80 -2.44 4.98
N ILE A 159 -14.04 -1.97 5.98
CA ILE A 159 -13.00 -2.81 6.59
C ILE A 159 -13.59 -3.96 7.41
N TRP A 160 -14.76 -3.77 8.05
CA TRP A 160 -15.49 -4.88 8.68
C TRP A 160 -16.06 -5.87 7.66
N ASP A 161 -16.53 -5.41 6.50
CA ASP A 161 -16.98 -6.28 5.40
C ASP A 161 -15.80 -7.13 4.88
N ILE A 162 -14.62 -6.52 4.65
CA ILE A 162 -13.39 -7.25 4.30
C ILE A 162 -13.05 -8.25 5.41
N ALA A 163 -13.02 -7.82 6.67
CA ALA A 163 -12.66 -8.66 7.81
C ALA A 163 -13.58 -9.87 7.97
N SER A 164 -14.87 -9.74 7.66
CA SER A 164 -15.84 -10.84 7.71
C SER A 164 -15.47 -12.00 6.76
N GLY A 165 -14.78 -11.72 5.65
CA GLY A 165 -14.30 -12.74 4.72
C GLY A 165 -13.06 -13.51 5.19
N TYR A 166 -12.32 -12.99 6.18
CA TYR A 166 -11.03 -13.53 6.61
C TYR A 166 -11.02 -14.01 8.07
N LEU A 167 -11.68 -13.30 9.00
CA LEU A 167 -11.68 -13.59 10.44
C LEU A 167 -12.72 -14.65 10.87
N VAL A 168 -13.64 -15.03 9.99
CA VAL A 168 -14.77 -15.94 10.33
C VAL A 168 -14.40 -17.44 10.16
N LYS A 169 -13.14 -17.75 9.87
CA LYS A 169 -12.67 -19.13 9.66
C LYS A 169 -12.71 -19.94 10.97
N LYS A 170 -13.52 -20.99 10.98
CA LYS A 170 -13.71 -21.95 12.07
C LYS A 170 -13.11 -23.30 11.72
#